data_AF-A0A3N5T5E7-F1
#
_entry.id   AF-A0A3N5T5E7-F1
#
_cell.length_a   1.000
_cell.length_b   1.000
_cell.length_c   1.000
_cell.angle_alpha   90.00
_cell.angle_beta   90.00
_cell.angle_gamma   90.00
#
_symmetry.space_group_name_H-M   'P 1'
#
loop_
_entity.id
_entity.type
_entity.pdbx_description
1 polymer ?
#
loop_
_entity_poly.entity_id
_entity_poly.type
_entity_poly.pdbx_seq_one_letter_code
_entity_poly.pdbx_strand_id
1 'polypeptide(L)'
;MSPDAEGASSGSILWILARMALYLGGALAVAWFVLPRLFQWIYHRPQLSSSLASFALIAALVFGWAADTLGGVAAITGAFIAGVGLSQLSPRIKGTIEDTVRGISYSLLVPIFFINVGLNADLTEISLSAIPLTMVVLIIAVITKIVGSGVGAQIGGFARDEAFRLGVCMVSRGEVGLIIASLGLTNGLLEDDLFQPLFVVILLTTVLTPPMVRLVFRSHGSMTESNSVQPTLQSEMR
;
A
#
# COMPACT_ATOMS: atom_id res chain seq x y z
N MET A 1 -3.99 21.33 -34.05
CA MET A 1 -2.55 21.52 -33.75
C MET A 1 -2.47 22.06 -32.32
N SER A 2 -2.66 21.19 -31.33
CA SER A 2 -2.62 21.56 -29.91
C SER A 2 -1.17 21.71 -29.44
N PRO A 3 -0.82 22.74 -28.63
CA PRO A 3 0.57 23.09 -28.32
C PRO A 3 1.22 22.27 -27.18
N ASP A 4 0.72 21.09 -26.84
CA ASP A 4 1.08 20.42 -25.59
C ASP A 4 2.24 19.40 -25.73
N ALA A 5 2.94 19.42 -26.87
CA ALA A 5 4.17 18.64 -27.08
C ALA A 5 5.41 19.41 -26.57
N GLU A 6 5.34 20.00 -25.38
CA GLU A 6 6.56 20.37 -24.66
C GLU A 6 7.11 19.09 -24.04
N GLY A 7 8.18 18.56 -24.67
CA GLY A 7 8.95 17.45 -24.11
C GLY A 7 9.26 17.72 -22.63
N ALA A 8 9.07 16.70 -21.79
CA ALA A 8 9.28 16.78 -20.35
C ALA A 8 10.67 17.38 -20.04
N SER A 9 10.72 18.69 -19.81
CA SER A 9 11.95 19.38 -19.47
C SER A 9 12.43 18.87 -18.12
N SER A 10 13.74 18.80 -17.90
CA SER A 10 14.27 18.39 -16.58
C SER A 10 13.70 19.24 -15.43
N GLY A 11 13.24 20.47 -15.72
CA GLY A 11 12.53 21.34 -14.79
C GLY A 11 11.13 20.83 -14.39
N SER A 12 10.35 20.23 -15.29
CA SER A 12 9.03 19.71 -14.96
C SER A 12 9.11 18.47 -14.07
N ILE A 13 10.07 17.58 -14.33
CA ILE A 13 10.33 16.38 -13.51
C ILE A 13 10.80 16.79 -12.11
N LEU A 14 11.75 17.72 -12.02
CA LEU A 14 12.23 18.21 -10.74
C LEU A 14 11.12 18.89 -9.94
N TRP A 15 10.23 19.64 -10.60
CA TRP A 15 9.07 20.24 -9.97
C TRP A 15 8.08 19.21 -9.41
N ILE A 16 7.80 18.13 -10.16
CA ILE A 16 6.93 17.03 -9.70
C ILE A 16 7.54 16.38 -8.45
N LEU A 17 8.84 16.06 -8.49
CA LEU A 17 9.53 15.45 -7.35
C LEU A 17 9.55 16.38 -6.12
N ALA A 18 9.81 17.67 -6.33
CA ALA A 18 9.77 18.67 -5.26
C ALA A 18 8.38 18.79 -4.65
N ARG A 19 7.33 18.81 -5.49
CA ARG A 19 5.92 18.84 -5.06
C ARG A 19 5.56 17.59 -4.23
N MET A 20 5.98 16.40 -4.66
CA MET A 20 5.77 15.15 -3.93
C MET A 20 6.47 15.17 -2.57
N ALA A 21 7.75 15.58 -2.53
CA ALA A 21 8.53 15.64 -1.29
C ALA A 21 7.97 16.67 -0.30
N LEU A 22 7.58 17.85 -0.80
CA LEU A 22 6.98 18.91 0.00
C LEU A 22 5.62 18.47 0.57
N TYR A 23 4.79 17.80 -0.24
CA TYR A 23 3.54 17.23 0.22
C TYR A 23 3.77 16.17 1.30
N LEU A 24 4.66 15.20 1.07
CA LEU A 24 4.94 14.13 2.03
C LEU A 24 5.45 14.70 3.37
N GLY A 25 6.41 15.62 3.32
CA GLY A 25 6.94 16.28 4.51
C GLY A 25 5.87 17.11 5.24
N GLY A 26 5.09 17.90 4.51
CA GLY A 26 4.01 18.73 5.05
C GLY A 26 2.89 17.89 5.65
N ALA A 27 2.41 16.87 4.94
CA ALA A 27 1.39 15.95 5.42
C ALA A 27 1.86 15.21 6.68
N LEU A 28 3.11 14.74 6.71
CA LEU A 28 3.66 14.09 7.91
C LEU A 28 3.72 15.05 9.09
N ALA A 29 4.14 16.30 8.88
CA ALA A 29 4.13 17.33 9.93
C ALA A 29 2.71 17.62 10.43
N VAL A 30 1.73 17.78 9.53
CA VAL A 30 0.31 17.98 9.92
C VAL A 30 -0.22 16.77 10.68
N ALA A 31 0.05 15.55 10.21
CA ALA A 31 -0.33 14.32 10.91
C ALA A 31 0.35 14.21 12.29
N TRP A 32 1.58 14.70 12.43
CA TRP A 32 2.31 14.63 13.69
C TRP A 32 1.87 15.69 14.70
N PHE A 33 1.56 16.91 14.25
CA PHE A 33 1.29 18.04 15.15
C PHE A 33 -0.20 18.38 15.31
N VAL A 34 -1.01 18.20 14.27
CA VAL A 34 -2.41 18.66 14.23
C VAL A 34 -3.36 17.54 14.64
N LEU A 35 -3.22 16.35 14.06
CA LEU A 35 -4.09 15.20 14.34
C LEU A 35 -4.15 14.83 15.83
N PRO A 36 -3.03 14.61 16.55
CA PRO A 36 -3.11 14.24 17.96
C PRO A 36 -3.78 15.33 18.82
N ARG A 37 -3.52 16.61 18.53
CA ARG A 37 -4.15 17.73 19.25
C ARG A 37 -5.65 17.80 18.98
N LEU A 38 -6.07 17.65 17.72
CA LEU A 38 -7.46 17.68 17.32
C LEU A 38 -8.24 16.52 17.97
N PHE A 39 -7.70 15.31 17.94
CA PHE A 39 -8.36 14.13 18.50
C PHE A 39 -8.39 14.16 20.03
N GLN A 40 -7.36 14.68 20.69
CA GLN A 40 -7.43 14.93 22.13
C GLN A 40 -8.50 15.97 22.47
N TRP A 41 -8.62 17.05 21.69
CA TRP A 41 -9.66 18.06 21.89
C TRP A 41 -11.08 17.48 21.70
N ILE A 42 -11.29 16.66 20.68
CA ILE A 42 -12.56 15.96 20.43
C ILE A 42 -12.88 14.98 21.57
N TYR A 43 -11.90 14.24 22.07
CA TYR A 43 -12.11 13.26 23.14
C TYR A 43 -12.60 13.88 24.45
N HIS A 44 -12.16 15.10 24.78
CA HIS A 44 -12.63 15.82 25.97
C HIS A 44 -14.07 16.36 25.83
N ARG A 45 -14.72 16.15 24.67
CA ARG A 45 -16.14 16.46 24.45
C ARG A 45 -16.96 15.18 24.52
N PRO A 46 -17.69 14.92 25.63
CA PRO A 46 -18.39 13.65 25.85
C PRO A 46 -19.44 13.32 24.76
N GLN A 47 -20.01 14.34 24.11
CA GLN A 47 -20.97 14.19 23.01
C GLN A 47 -20.34 13.67 21.71
N LEU A 48 -19.04 13.91 21.50
CA LEU A 48 -18.32 13.54 20.27
C LEU A 48 -17.46 12.28 20.46
N SER A 49 -17.30 11.81 21.70
CA SER A 49 -16.46 10.65 22.01
C SER A 49 -16.93 9.36 21.32
N SER A 50 -18.23 9.23 21.03
CA SER A 50 -18.78 8.06 20.34
C SER A 50 -18.47 8.04 18.84
N SER A 51 -18.02 9.16 18.27
CA SER A 51 -17.81 9.35 16.83
C SER A 51 -16.33 9.42 16.43
N LEU A 52 -15.40 9.10 17.34
CA LEU A 52 -13.96 9.18 17.06
C LEU A 52 -13.53 8.37 15.83
N ALA A 53 -14.12 7.19 15.62
CA ALA A 53 -13.83 6.36 14.45
C ALA A 53 -14.27 7.03 13.14
N SER A 54 -15.40 7.72 13.13
CA SER A 54 -15.87 8.48 11.97
C SER A 54 -14.91 9.63 11.65
N PHE A 55 -14.43 10.36 12.67
CA PHE A 55 -13.41 11.39 12.48
C PHE A 55 -12.08 10.81 11.96
N ALA A 56 -11.68 9.63 12.43
CA ALA A 56 -10.48 8.95 11.93
C ALA A 56 -10.62 8.57 10.46
N LEU A 57 -11.79 8.06 10.06
CA LEU A 57 -12.07 7.73 8.66
C LEU A 57 -12.09 8.99 7.79
N ILE A 58 -12.73 10.08 8.25
CA ILE A 58 -12.71 11.37 7.56
C ILE A 58 -11.28 11.88 7.41
N ALA A 59 -10.46 11.82 8.46
CA ALA A 59 -9.06 12.23 8.39
C ALA A 59 -8.29 11.39 7.36
N ALA A 60 -8.46 10.07 7.34
CA ALA A 60 -7.84 9.20 6.35
C ALA A 60 -8.28 9.55 4.91
N LEU A 61 -9.57 9.82 4.68
CA LEU A 61 -10.10 10.22 3.37
C LEU A 61 -9.59 11.60 2.94
N VAL A 62 -9.54 12.58 3.85
CA VAL A 62 -9.02 13.92 3.56
C VAL A 62 -7.53 13.87 3.20
N PHE A 63 -6.73 13.09 3.95
CA PHE A 63 -5.33 12.91 3.63
C PHE A 63 -5.12 12.13 2.33
N GLY A 64 -5.96 11.14 2.03
CA GLY A 64 -5.93 10.41 0.77
C GLY A 64 -6.26 11.32 -0.42
N TRP A 65 -7.32 12.10 -0.31
CA TRP A 65 -7.71 13.10 -1.31
C TRP A 65 -6.62 14.16 -1.50
N ALA A 66 -6.02 14.65 -0.42
CA ALA A 66 -4.92 15.60 -0.48
C ALA A 66 -3.67 14.99 -1.13
N ALA A 67 -3.39 13.70 -0.90
CA ALA A 67 -2.24 13.03 -1.51
C ALA A 67 -2.37 12.95 -3.03
N ASP A 68 -3.56 12.59 -3.50
CA ASP A 68 -3.86 12.49 -4.93
C ASP A 68 -3.87 13.87 -5.59
N THR A 69 -4.68 14.80 -5.06
CA THR A 69 -4.90 16.11 -5.69
C THR A 69 -3.75 17.10 -5.50
N LEU A 70 -3.18 17.19 -4.30
CA LEU A 70 -2.14 18.16 -3.96
C LEU A 70 -0.74 17.59 -4.15
N GLY A 71 -0.53 16.31 -3.80
CA GLY A 71 0.79 15.67 -3.85
C GLY A 71 1.10 14.97 -5.18
N GLY A 72 0.08 14.53 -5.94
CA GLY A 72 0.26 13.63 -7.08
C GLY A 72 0.78 12.25 -6.67
N VAL A 73 0.52 11.84 -5.42
CA VAL A 73 0.93 10.54 -4.85
C VAL A 73 -0.31 9.71 -4.60
N ALA A 74 -0.18 8.38 -4.63
CA ALA A 74 -1.30 7.48 -4.38
C ALA A 74 -2.05 7.81 -3.07
N ALA A 75 -3.39 7.84 -3.14
CA ALA A 75 -4.25 8.17 -2.00
C ALA A 75 -3.99 7.28 -0.77
N ILE A 76 -3.62 6.02 -0.99
CA ILE A 76 -3.22 5.08 0.07
C ILE A 76 -2.08 5.61 0.94
N THR A 77 -1.13 6.37 0.36
CA THR A 77 0.00 6.95 1.10
C THR A 77 -0.47 8.06 2.02
N GLY A 78 -1.43 8.88 1.59
CA GLY A 78 -2.05 9.90 2.43
C GLY A 78 -2.80 9.28 3.61
N ALA A 79 -3.67 8.30 3.35
CA ALA A 79 -4.40 7.58 4.40
C ALA A 79 -3.45 6.90 5.40
N PHE A 80 -2.33 6.34 4.93
CA PHE A 80 -1.28 5.80 5.79
C PHE A 80 -0.65 6.86 6.69
N ILE A 81 -0.30 8.04 6.16
CA ILE A 81 0.24 9.16 6.95
C ILE A 81 -0.74 9.59 8.04
N ALA A 82 -2.04 9.68 7.73
CA ALA A 82 -3.06 9.95 8.74
C ALA A 82 -3.05 8.90 9.86
N GLY A 83 -2.98 7.61 9.50
CA GLY A 83 -2.87 6.50 10.44
C GLY A 83 -1.62 6.58 11.34
N VAL A 84 -0.46 6.94 10.78
CA VAL A 84 0.77 7.18 11.54
C VAL A 84 0.58 8.33 12.54
N GLY A 85 -0.06 9.43 12.13
CA GLY A 85 -0.42 10.53 13.03
C GLY A 85 -1.32 10.08 14.19
N LEU A 86 -2.35 9.28 13.89
CA LEU A 86 -3.28 8.75 14.89
C LEU A 86 -2.65 7.72 15.83
N SER A 87 -1.57 7.03 15.41
CA SER A 87 -0.88 6.04 16.26
C SER A 87 -0.22 6.64 17.50
N GLN A 88 -0.05 7.96 17.55
CA GLN A 88 0.49 8.70 18.70
C GLN A 88 -0.55 8.97 19.79
N LEU A 89 -1.83 8.65 19.54
CA LEU A 89 -2.91 8.82 20.52
C LEU A 89 -2.78 7.84 21.68
N SER A 90 -3.48 8.12 22.79
CA SER A 90 -3.50 7.23 23.94
C SER A 90 -4.03 5.84 23.57
N PRO A 91 -3.55 4.76 24.20
CA PRO A 91 -3.94 3.38 23.85
C PRO A 91 -5.45 3.15 23.83
N ARG A 92 -6.18 3.82 24.74
CA ARG A 92 -7.64 3.75 24.82
C ARG A 92 -8.32 4.33 23.58
N ILE A 93 -7.89 5.51 23.14
CA ILE A 93 -8.44 6.16 21.94
C ILE A 93 -8.12 5.35 20.69
N LYS A 94 -6.88 4.88 20.58
CA LYS A 94 -6.43 4.03 19.48
C LYS A 94 -7.28 2.78 19.36
N GLY A 95 -7.51 2.05 20.47
CA GLY A 95 -8.30 0.83 20.47
C GLY A 95 -9.72 1.03 19.93
N THR A 96 -10.42 2.08 20.38
CA THR A 96 -11.77 2.38 19.89
C THR A 96 -11.82 2.69 18.39
N ILE A 97 -10.84 3.45 17.89
CA ILE A 97 -10.72 3.74 16.45
C ILE A 97 -10.42 2.44 15.69
N GLU A 98 -9.46 1.66 16.17
CA GLU A 98 -8.97 0.45 15.52
C GLU A 98 -10.09 -0.60 15.40
N ASP A 99 -10.83 -0.90 16.46
CA ASP A 99 -11.91 -1.90 16.44
C ASP A 99 -13.01 -1.53 15.42
N THR A 100 -13.39 -0.25 15.41
CA THR A 100 -14.44 0.24 14.50
C THR A 100 -13.96 0.24 13.04
N VAL A 101 -12.77 0.78 12.80
CA VAL A 101 -12.17 0.83 11.45
C VAL A 101 -11.92 -0.58 10.94
N ARG A 102 -11.45 -1.50 11.79
CA ARG A 102 -11.24 -2.91 11.45
C ARG A 102 -12.55 -3.59 11.05
N GLY A 103 -13.63 -3.38 11.80
CA GLY A 103 -14.96 -3.88 11.47
C GLY A 103 -15.41 -3.43 10.09
N ILE A 104 -15.41 -2.11 9.83
CA ILE A 104 -15.82 -1.55 8.53
C ILE A 104 -14.90 -2.02 7.40
N SER A 105 -13.59 -2.05 7.64
CA SER A 105 -12.60 -2.41 6.63
C SER A 105 -12.74 -3.87 6.20
N TYR A 106 -12.78 -4.81 7.15
CA TYR A 106 -12.86 -6.22 6.81
C TYR A 106 -14.25 -6.69 6.41
N SER A 107 -15.32 -6.07 6.90
CA SER A 107 -16.67 -6.44 6.50
C SER A 107 -17.08 -5.87 5.15
N LEU A 108 -16.58 -4.69 4.75
CA LEU A 108 -17.05 -4.01 3.54
C LEU A 108 -15.91 -3.54 2.61
N LEU A 109 -15.01 -2.68 3.07
CA LEU A 109 -14.08 -1.97 2.18
C LEU A 109 -13.09 -2.92 1.48
N VAL A 110 -12.50 -3.85 2.23
CA VAL A 110 -11.50 -4.80 1.71
C VAL A 110 -12.12 -5.77 0.72
N PRO A 111 -13.25 -6.45 1.01
CA PRO A 111 -13.94 -7.28 0.01
C PRO A 111 -14.33 -6.51 -1.25
N ILE A 112 -14.91 -5.32 -1.13
CA ILE A 112 -15.32 -4.51 -2.28
C ILE A 112 -14.12 -4.11 -3.14
N PHE A 113 -13.00 -3.70 -2.51
CA PHE A 113 -11.76 -3.38 -3.21
C PHE A 113 -11.26 -4.57 -4.03
N PHE A 114 -11.16 -5.76 -3.42
CA PHE A 114 -10.67 -6.94 -4.13
C PHE A 114 -11.63 -7.45 -5.21
N ILE A 115 -12.96 -7.34 -5.00
CA ILE A 115 -13.95 -7.64 -6.04
C ILE A 115 -13.79 -6.68 -7.21
N ASN A 116 -13.63 -5.37 -6.95
CA ASN A 116 -13.44 -4.38 -8.01
C ASN A 116 -12.16 -4.63 -8.81
N VAL A 117 -11.04 -4.94 -8.16
CA VAL A 117 -9.79 -5.33 -8.83
C VAL A 117 -10.01 -6.58 -9.70
N GLY A 118 -10.74 -7.57 -9.21
CA GLY A 118 -11.08 -8.78 -9.96
C GLY A 118 -12.04 -8.55 -11.14
N LEU A 119 -13.00 -7.63 -11.02
CA LEU A 119 -13.93 -7.29 -12.10
C LEU A 119 -13.27 -6.50 -13.24
N ASN A 120 -12.27 -5.67 -12.90
CA ASN A 120 -11.46 -4.99 -13.91
C ASN A 120 -10.51 -5.94 -14.64
N ALA A 121 -10.35 -7.18 -14.19
CA ALA A 121 -9.48 -8.18 -14.80
C ALA A 121 -10.16 -8.83 -16.02
N ASP A 122 -9.97 -8.27 -17.22
CA ASP A 122 -10.45 -8.88 -18.45
C ASP A 122 -9.43 -9.90 -19.00
N LEU A 123 -9.76 -11.19 -18.88
CA LEU A 123 -8.95 -12.29 -19.40
C LEU A 123 -9.44 -12.81 -20.77
N THR A 124 -10.51 -12.21 -21.32
CA THR A 124 -11.17 -12.76 -22.53
C THR A 124 -10.42 -12.43 -23.82
N GLU A 125 -9.59 -11.39 -23.81
CA GLU A 125 -8.83 -10.96 -24.98
C GLU A 125 -7.42 -11.57 -25.09
N ILE A 126 -7.04 -12.48 -24.18
CA ILE A 126 -5.68 -13.04 -24.17
C ILE A 126 -5.48 -13.98 -25.35
N SER A 127 -4.75 -13.52 -26.37
CA SER A 127 -4.29 -14.38 -27.45
C SER A 127 -3.34 -15.47 -26.94
N LEU A 128 -3.50 -16.71 -27.42
CA LEU A 128 -2.57 -17.80 -27.13
C LEU A 128 -1.12 -17.51 -27.55
N SER A 129 -0.93 -16.62 -28.55
CA SER A 129 0.40 -16.19 -28.99
C SER A 129 1.13 -15.32 -27.96
N ALA A 130 0.40 -14.66 -27.05
CA ALA A 130 0.96 -13.76 -26.03
C ALA A 130 1.49 -14.49 -24.79
N ILE A 131 1.15 -15.78 -24.60
CA ILE A 131 1.49 -16.57 -23.41
C ILE A 131 3.00 -16.65 -23.15
N PRO A 132 3.86 -16.97 -24.15
CA PRO A 132 5.30 -17.09 -23.91
C PRO A 132 5.93 -15.77 -23.44
N LEU A 133 5.56 -14.66 -24.09
CA LEU A 133 6.02 -13.33 -23.72
C LEU A 133 5.55 -12.97 -22.30
N THR A 134 4.27 -13.21 -22.00
CA THR A 134 3.68 -12.96 -20.68
C THR A 134 4.43 -13.70 -19.58
N MET A 135 4.75 -14.98 -19.78
CA MET A 135 5.48 -15.79 -18.80
C MET A 135 6.90 -15.28 -18.57
N VAL A 136 7.62 -14.92 -19.63
CA VAL A 136 8.97 -14.35 -19.52
C VAL A 136 8.93 -13.03 -18.76
N VAL A 137 8.02 -12.13 -19.14
CA VAL A 137 7.87 -10.81 -18.49
C VAL A 137 7.43 -10.98 -17.03
N LEU A 138 6.57 -11.95 -16.71
CA LEU A 138 6.15 -12.24 -15.34
C LEU A 138 7.34 -12.69 -14.48
N ILE A 139 8.14 -13.64 -14.96
CA ILE A 139 9.31 -14.15 -14.24
C ILE A 139 10.31 -13.00 -14.00
N ILE A 140 10.59 -12.21 -15.03
CA ILE A 140 11.46 -11.03 -14.91
C ILE A 140 10.87 -10.05 -13.90
N ALA A 141 9.58 -9.71 -14.01
CA ALA A 141 8.89 -8.80 -13.11
C ALA A 141 9.03 -9.19 -11.64
N VAL A 142 8.82 -10.47 -11.33
CA VAL A 142 8.91 -11.01 -9.97
C VAL A 142 10.36 -11.00 -9.49
N ILE A 143 11.30 -11.53 -10.27
CA ILE A 143 12.72 -11.62 -9.89
C ILE A 143 13.30 -10.23 -9.68
N THR A 144 13.11 -9.32 -10.63
CA THR A 144 13.66 -7.96 -10.55
C THR A 144 13.09 -7.21 -9.35
N LYS A 145 11.81 -7.40 -8.99
CA LYS A 145 11.25 -6.78 -7.78
C LYS A 145 11.83 -7.37 -6.51
N ILE A 146 11.87 -8.69 -6.38
CA ILE A 146 12.41 -9.35 -5.18
C ILE A 146 13.90 -9.01 -4.99
N VAL A 147 14.71 -9.16 -6.04
CA VAL A 147 16.14 -8.92 -5.98
C VAL A 147 16.43 -7.43 -5.85
N GLY A 148 15.81 -6.58 -6.67
CA GLY A 148 16.08 -5.14 -6.67
C GLY A 148 15.74 -4.48 -5.34
N SER A 149 14.54 -4.73 -4.81
CA SER A 149 14.15 -4.16 -3.51
C SER A 149 14.78 -4.89 -2.33
N GLY A 150 15.06 -6.20 -2.43
CA GLY A 150 15.80 -6.95 -1.41
C GLY A 150 17.24 -6.46 -1.27
N VAL A 151 17.96 -6.26 -2.38
CA VAL A 151 19.31 -5.66 -2.35
C VAL A 151 19.24 -4.23 -1.80
N GLY A 152 18.25 -3.43 -2.22
CA GLY A 152 18.04 -2.10 -1.65
C GLY A 152 17.83 -2.12 -0.12
N ALA A 153 17.05 -3.08 0.39
CA ALA A 153 16.84 -3.26 1.82
C ALA A 153 18.11 -3.71 2.55
N GLN A 154 18.91 -4.61 1.96
CA GLN A 154 20.20 -5.02 2.55
C GLN A 154 21.16 -3.84 2.67
N ILE A 155 21.23 -2.98 1.66
CA ILE A 155 22.03 -1.74 1.71
C ILE A 155 21.50 -0.82 2.81
N GLY A 156 20.19 -0.81 3.03
CA GLY A 156 19.52 -0.10 4.13
C GLY A 156 19.70 -0.74 5.53
N GLY A 157 20.42 -1.85 5.65
CA GLY A 157 20.75 -2.48 6.94
C GLY A 157 19.80 -3.61 7.39
N PHE A 158 18.85 -4.04 6.55
CA PHE A 158 17.95 -5.16 6.88
C PHE A 158 18.69 -6.51 6.79
N ALA A 159 18.29 -7.46 7.65
CA ALA A 159 18.80 -8.82 7.57
C ALA A 159 18.36 -9.49 6.25
N ARG A 160 19.09 -10.54 5.82
CA ARG A 160 18.85 -11.15 4.49
C ARG A 160 17.44 -11.71 4.32
N ASP A 161 16.89 -12.27 5.38
CA ASP A 161 15.54 -12.82 5.46
C ASP A 161 14.47 -11.71 5.48
N GLU A 162 14.70 -10.62 6.21
CA GLU A 162 13.85 -9.44 6.22
C GLU A 162 13.82 -8.75 4.85
N ALA A 163 14.99 -8.61 4.22
CA ALA A 163 15.13 -8.06 2.88
C ALA A 163 14.41 -8.91 1.82
N PHE A 164 14.50 -10.24 1.93
CA PHE A 164 13.75 -11.14 1.04
C PHE A 164 12.23 -11.01 1.24
N ARG A 165 11.75 -10.93 2.49
CA ARG A 165 10.33 -10.68 2.80
C ARG A 165 9.84 -9.36 2.22
N LEU A 166 10.60 -8.29 2.41
CA LEU A 166 10.31 -6.99 1.82
C LEU A 166 10.24 -7.10 0.30
N GLY A 167 11.19 -7.82 -0.32
CA GLY A 167 11.21 -8.08 -1.75
C GLY A 167 9.94 -8.72 -2.27
N VAL A 168 9.44 -9.75 -1.57
CA VAL A 168 8.19 -10.43 -1.92
C VAL A 168 6.98 -9.51 -1.73
N CYS A 169 6.95 -8.66 -0.70
CA CYS A 169 5.90 -7.67 -0.51
C CYS A 169 5.85 -6.61 -1.62
N MET A 170 6.95 -6.38 -2.35
CA MET A 170 7.06 -5.40 -3.44
C MET A 170 6.72 -5.98 -4.83
N VAL A 171 6.34 -7.26 -4.91
CA VAL A 171 5.98 -7.93 -6.18
C VAL A 171 4.64 -7.44 -6.72
N SER A 172 3.66 -7.16 -5.84
CA SER A 172 2.33 -6.76 -6.27
C SER A 172 2.38 -5.47 -7.07
N ARG A 173 1.81 -5.53 -8.26
CA ARG A 173 1.53 -4.33 -9.06
C ARG A 173 0.10 -3.91 -8.74
N GLY A 174 -0.07 -2.65 -8.36
CA GLY A 174 -1.37 -2.10 -7.98
C GLY A 174 -2.14 -1.52 -9.17
N GLU A 175 -3.27 -0.88 -8.87
CA GLU A 175 -4.12 -0.14 -9.81
C GLU A 175 -3.34 0.87 -10.66
N VAL A 176 -2.32 1.52 -10.09
CA VAL A 176 -1.51 2.53 -10.79
C VAL A 176 -0.80 1.94 -12.00
N GLY A 177 -0.37 0.67 -11.94
CA GLY A 177 0.23 -0.01 -13.08
C GLY A 177 -0.76 -0.19 -14.23
N LEU A 178 -2.01 -0.52 -13.92
CA LEU A 178 -3.09 -0.65 -14.90
C LEU A 178 -3.46 0.70 -15.51
N ILE A 179 -3.52 1.75 -14.70
CA ILE A 179 -3.81 3.12 -15.16
C ILE A 179 -2.73 3.57 -16.16
N ILE A 180 -1.45 3.38 -15.83
CA ILE A 180 -0.34 3.76 -16.72
C ILE A 180 -0.38 2.95 -18.02
N ALA A 181 -0.65 1.64 -17.94
CA ALA A 181 -0.78 0.79 -19.13
C ALA A 181 -1.95 1.23 -20.02
N SER A 182 -3.11 1.51 -19.43
CA SER A 182 -4.31 1.98 -20.15
C SER A 182 -4.09 3.36 -20.77
N LEU A 183 -3.43 4.27 -20.04
CA LEU A 183 -3.05 5.58 -20.55
C LEU A 183 -2.05 5.45 -21.71
N GLY A 184 -1.09 4.52 -21.60
CA GLY A 184 -0.14 4.21 -22.66
C GLY A 184 -0.84 3.72 -23.93
N LEU A 185 -1.82 2.83 -23.81
CA LEU A 185 -2.62 2.36 -24.94
C LEU A 185 -3.44 3.49 -25.57
N THR A 186 -4.15 4.27 -24.74
CA THR A 186 -5.02 5.36 -25.21
C THR A 186 -4.25 6.50 -25.89
N ASN A 187 -3.01 6.77 -25.47
CA ASN A 187 -2.13 7.75 -26.11
C ASN A 187 -1.32 7.19 -27.29
N GLY A 188 -1.55 5.93 -27.69
CA GLY A 188 -0.82 5.27 -28.77
C GLY A 188 0.66 5.00 -28.46
N LEU A 189 1.05 5.00 -27.18
CA LEU A 189 2.40 4.65 -26.72
C LEU A 189 2.59 3.14 -26.54
N LEU A 190 1.50 2.39 -26.42
CA LEU A 190 1.49 0.94 -26.35
C LEU A 190 0.60 0.39 -27.46
N GLU A 191 1.09 -0.62 -28.16
CA GLU A 191 0.30 -1.43 -29.08
C GLU A 191 -0.48 -2.50 -28.31
N ASP A 192 -1.62 -2.94 -28.84
CA ASP A 192 -2.48 -3.97 -28.22
C ASP A 192 -1.70 -5.25 -27.88
N ASP A 193 -0.76 -5.64 -28.75
CA ASP A 193 0.11 -6.80 -28.61
C ASP A 193 1.03 -6.74 -27.37
N LEU A 194 1.33 -5.54 -26.85
CA LEU A 194 2.13 -5.32 -25.64
C LEU A 194 1.26 -5.03 -24.42
N PHE A 195 0.09 -4.41 -24.64
CA PHE A 195 -0.85 -4.08 -23.58
C PHE A 195 -1.39 -5.35 -22.89
N GLN A 196 -1.84 -6.34 -23.66
CA GLN A 196 -2.43 -7.56 -23.12
C GLN A 196 -1.46 -8.35 -22.22
N PRO A 197 -0.21 -8.68 -22.64
CA PRO A 197 0.77 -9.31 -21.75
C PRO A 197 1.03 -8.53 -20.47
N LEU A 198 1.17 -7.20 -20.57
CA LEU A 198 1.48 -6.34 -19.42
C LEU A 198 0.34 -6.33 -18.40
N PHE A 199 -0.90 -6.25 -18.90
CA PHE A 199 -2.11 -6.33 -18.10
C PHE A 199 -2.19 -7.65 -17.34
N VAL A 200 -1.96 -8.78 -18.02
CA VAL A 200 -1.95 -10.12 -17.38
C VAL A 200 -0.84 -10.22 -16.34
N VAL A 201 0.36 -9.71 -16.61
CA VAL A 201 1.45 -9.68 -15.63
C VAL A 201 1.06 -8.89 -14.39
N ILE A 202 0.43 -7.71 -14.55
CA ILE A 202 -0.03 -6.90 -13.41
C ILE A 202 -0.99 -7.72 -12.55
N LEU A 203 -2.06 -8.26 -13.15
CA LEU A 203 -3.05 -9.07 -12.44
C LEU A 203 -2.45 -10.29 -11.75
N LEU A 204 -1.64 -11.06 -12.47
CA LEU A 204 -0.99 -12.26 -11.92
C LEU A 204 -0.10 -11.89 -10.73
N THR A 205 0.70 -10.83 -10.83
CA THR A 205 1.50 -10.39 -9.67
C THR A 205 0.62 -9.97 -8.49
N THR A 206 -0.50 -9.28 -8.71
CA THR A 206 -1.42 -8.89 -7.63
C THR A 206 -2.04 -10.11 -6.93
N VAL A 207 -2.49 -11.11 -7.68
CA VAL A 207 -3.12 -12.32 -7.15
C VAL A 207 -2.10 -13.27 -6.51
N LEU A 208 -0.89 -13.37 -7.06
CA LEU A 208 0.17 -14.24 -6.53
C LEU A 208 0.85 -13.66 -5.29
N THR A 209 0.82 -12.35 -5.07
CA THR A 209 1.53 -11.73 -3.94
C THR A 209 0.98 -12.18 -2.58
N PRO A 210 -0.33 -12.14 -2.27
CA PRO A 210 -0.85 -12.59 -0.98
C PRO A 210 -0.45 -14.03 -0.57
N PRO A 211 -0.56 -15.06 -1.45
CA PRO A 211 -0.09 -16.40 -1.10
C PRO A 211 1.43 -16.47 -0.95
N MET A 212 2.20 -15.76 -1.78
CA MET A 212 3.67 -15.69 -1.64
C MET A 212 4.06 -15.09 -0.29
N VAL A 213 3.48 -13.94 0.08
CA VAL A 213 3.69 -13.30 1.39
C VAL A 213 3.35 -14.28 2.51
N ARG A 214 2.19 -14.96 2.45
CA ARG A 214 1.80 -15.93 3.47
C ARG A 214 2.83 -17.06 3.65
N LEU A 215 3.47 -17.53 2.57
CA LEU A 215 4.51 -18.56 2.63
C LEU A 215 5.79 -18.06 3.31
N VAL A 216 6.27 -16.87 2.95
CA VAL A 216 7.54 -16.35 3.48
C VAL A 216 7.43 -15.95 4.97
N PHE A 217 6.25 -15.50 5.40
CA PHE A 217 6.01 -15.14 6.80
C PHE A 217 5.68 -16.36 7.69
N ARG A 218 5.12 -17.44 7.15
CA ARG A 218 4.89 -18.70 7.90
C ARG A 218 6.18 -19.33 8.41
N SER A 219 7.30 -19.14 7.71
CA SER A 219 8.60 -19.72 8.06
C SER A 219 9.24 -19.18 9.36
N HIS A 220 8.66 -18.18 10.03
CA HIS A 220 9.15 -17.67 11.31
C HIS A 220 8.18 -17.81 12.49
N GLY A 221 6.90 -18.11 12.22
CA GLY A 221 5.90 -18.25 13.29
C GLY A 221 6.14 -19.46 14.21
N SER A 222 6.92 -20.45 13.78
CA SER A 222 7.13 -21.68 14.55
C SER A 222 8.21 -21.59 15.63
N MET A 223 8.93 -20.47 15.77
CA MET A 223 10.02 -20.34 16.76
C MET A 223 9.71 -19.42 17.95
N THR A 224 8.60 -18.68 17.92
CA THR A 224 8.25 -17.71 18.99
C THR A 224 7.17 -18.23 19.96
N GLU A 225 6.30 -19.16 19.55
CA GLU A 225 5.24 -19.69 20.42
C GLU A 225 5.72 -20.76 21.43
N SER A 226 6.94 -21.29 21.31
CA SER A 226 7.40 -22.37 22.20
C SER A 226 7.97 -21.89 23.55
N ASN A 227 8.16 -20.58 23.77
CA ASN A 227 8.94 -20.09 24.92
C ASN A 227 8.16 -19.21 25.92
N SER A 228 6.83 -19.12 25.79
CA SER A 228 5.99 -18.32 26.70
C SER A 228 4.94 -19.12 27.48
N VAL A 229 5.00 -20.46 27.49
CA VAL A 229 4.09 -21.30 28.28
C VAL A 229 4.87 -22.13 29.32
N GLN A 230 4.93 -21.57 30.54
CA GLN A 230 5.33 -22.16 31.85
C GLN A 230 6.84 -22.44 32.10
N PRO A 231 7.40 -22.00 33.26
CA PRO A 231 6.91 -22.39 34.59
C PRO A 231 6.92 -21.27 35.66
N THR A 232 5.76 -20.89 36.18
CA THR A 232 5.64 -20.11 37.44
C THR A 232 4.78 -20.79 38.49
N LEU A 233 4.35 -22.04 38.28
CA LEU A 233 3.50 -22.80 39.22
C LEU A 233 4.28 -23.77 40.12
N GLN A 234 5.51 -23.44 40.53
CA GLN A 234 6.27 -24.28 41.49
C GLN A 234 6.85 -23.51 42.70
N SER A 235 6.62 -22.20 42.83
CA SER A 235 7.13 -21.42 43.96
C SER A 235 6.09 -21.09 45.05
N GLU A 236 4.84 -21.56 44.94
CA GLU A 236 3.80 -21.31 45.96
C GLU A 236 3.43 -22.56 46.80
N MET A 237 4.26 -23.61 46.78
CA MET A 237 4.08 -24.78 47.65
C MET A 237 5.35 -25.15 48.45
N ARG A 238 6.04 -24.14 48.99
CA ARG A 238 6.97 -24.33 50.11
C ARG A 238 6.78 -23.24 51.16
#